data_AF-A0A7X2Z9J0-F1
#
_entry.id   AF-A0A7X2Z9J0-F1
#
_cell.length_a   1.000
_cell.length_b   1.000
_cell.length_c   1.000
_cell.angle_alpha   90.00
_cell.angle_beta   90.00
_cell.angle_gamma   90.00
#
_symmetry.space_group_name_H-M   'P 1'
#
loop_
_entity.id
_entity.type
_entity.pdbx_description
1 polymer ?
#
loop_
_entity_poly.entity_id
_entity_poly.type
_entity_poly.pdbx_seq_one_letter_code
_entity_poly.pdbx_strand_id
1 'polypeptide(L)'
;MNVQYFADILDKVRIHKPLVHNITNVVVTNFTANGLLALGASPVMAYAHEEVAEMAQIAGALVLNIGTLDDRIVHAMRIAGQSANAHGVPIVFDPVGAGATAYRTETARSLMKELRISVLRGNAAEVANVVGKSWSIKGVDDAGSAAGEVPALVRQAARAMSCVVIVTGRDDYVSDGEATYRVSNGTPLLTQVTGTGCLLTSVVGAFLAVENDQAAAAVAALAYYGVAAERAVQIAGSDNPGSFQIELLNQLHKTDGEVVRRQAKITRVE
;
A
#
# COMPACT_ATOMS: atom_id res chain seq x y z
N MET A 1 -17.54 4.88 -10.17
CA MET A 1 -16.89 5.99 -9.43
C MET A 1 -16.25 6.95 -10.42
N ASN A 2 -16.28 8.26 -10.16
CA ASN A 2 -15.60 9.26 -10.98
C ASN A 2 -14.33 9.77 -10.29
N VAL A 3 -13.51 10.53 -11.00
CA VAL A 3 -12.25 11.07 -10.46
C VAL A 3 -12.48 12.03 -9.29
N GLN A 4 -13.60 12.77 -9.27
CA GLN A 4 -13.94 13.66 -8.16
C GLN A 4 -14.10 12.87 -6.85
N TYR A 5 -14.79 11.73 -6.88
CA TYR A 5 -14.97 10.89 -5.70
C TYR A 5 -13.64 10.45 -5.10
N PHE A 6 -12.68 10.03 -5.92
CA PHE A 6 -11.35 9.63 -5.43
C PHE A 6 -10.57 10.82 -4.84
N ALA A 7 -10.70 12.01 -5.43
CA ALA A 7 -10.09 13.22 -4.89
C ALA A 7 -10.70 13.61 -3.53
N ASP A 8 -12.01 13.47 -3.34
CA ASP A 8 -12.69 13.83 -2.09
C ASP A 8 -12.23 12.96 -0.91
N ILE A 9 -11.76 11.72 -1.15
CA ILE A 9 -11.22 10.86 -0.09
C ILE A 9 -9.95 11.45 0.52
N LEU A 10 -9.09 12.10 -0.27
CA LEU A 10 -7.90 12.79 0.25
C LEU A 10 -8.28 13.91 1.24
N ASP A 11 -9.33 14.66 0.93
CA ASP A 11 -9.82 15.71 1.82
C ASP A 11 -10.33 15.12 3.14
N LYS A 12 -11.02 13.97 3.09
CA LYS A 12 -11.40 13.24 4.31
C LYS A 12 -10.18 12.86 5.16
N VAL A 13 -9.09 12.36 4.56
CA VAL A 13 -7.85 12.03 5.29
C VAL A 13 -7.33 13.25 6.05
N ARG A 14 -7.26 14.40 5.39
CA ARG A 14 -6.73 15.63 5.99
C ARG A 14 -7.63 16.24 7.07
N ILE A 15 -8.95 16.08 6.92
CA ILE A 15 -9.93 16.51 7.93
C ILE A 15 -9.84 15.63 9.18
N HIS A 16 -9.84 14.31 9.01
CA HIS A 16 -9.91 13.37 10.14
C HIS A 16 -8.55 13.07 10.78
N LYS A 17 -7.44 13.30 10.05
CA LYS A 17 -6.07 13.03 10.50
C LYS A 17 -5.89 11.63 11.11
N PRO A 18 -6.29 10.58 10.39
CA PRO A 18 -6.45 9.24 10.96
C PRO A 18 -5.16 8.73 11.60
N LEU A 19 -5.30 8.02 12.71
CA LEU A 19 -4.19 7.30 13.36
C LEU A 19 -3.86 6.05 12.54
N VAL A 20 -2.65 5.97 12.00
CA VAL A 20 -2.18 4.81 11.21
C VAL A 20 -1.08 4.10 12.00
N HIS A 21 -1.39 2.90 12.49
CA HIS A 21 -0.45 2.07 13.23
C HIS A 21 0.38 1.25 12.26
N ASN A 22 1.70 1.46 12.28
CA ASN A 22 2.64 0.81 11.37
C ASN A 22 3.56 -0.12 12.16
N ILE A 23 3.49 -1.42 11.85
CA ILE A 23 4.52 -2.40 12.19
C ILE A 23 5.29 -2.67 10.90
N THR A 24 6.32 -1.87 10.66
CA THR A 24 7.11 -1.86 9.42
C THR A 24 8.58 -2.18 9.64
N ASN A 25 9.33 -2.31 8.55
CA ASN A 25 10.74 -2.61 8.60
C ASN A 25 11.59 -1.40 9.04
N VAL A 26 12.77 -1.70 9.61
CA VAL A 26 13.65 -0.67 10.21
C VAL A 26 14.26 0.30 9.19
N VAL A 27 14.33 -0.10 7.91
CA VAL A 27 14.93 0.71 6.85
C VAL A 27 14.05 1.91 6.50
N VAL A 28 12.73 1.79 6.70
CA VAL A 28 11.75 2.76 6.18
C VAL A 28 10.98 3.50 7.28
N THR A 29 11.17 3.15 8.56
CA THR A 29 10.34 3.65 9.67
C THR A 29 10.23 5.19 9.69
N ASN A 30 11.36 5.89 9.56
CA ASN A 30 11.40 7.36 9.53
C ASN A 30 10.70 7.92 8.27
N PHE A 31 10.97 7.35 7.11
CA PHE A 31 10.41 7.82 5.84
C PHE A 31 8.89 7.61 5.77
N THR A 32 8.41 6.46 6.26
CA THR A 32 6.99 6.16 6.42
C THR A 32 6.30 7.16 7.36
N ALA A 33 6.89 7.45 8.52
CA ALA A 33 6.34 8.43 9.47
C ALA A 33 6.25 9.82 8.84
N ASN A 34 7.33 10.31 8.23
CA ASN A 34 7.37 11.61 7.60
C ASN A 34 6.41 11.74 6.42
N GLY A 35 6.25 10.67 5.62
CA GLY A 35 5.29 10.68 4.51
C GLY A 35 3.83 10.73 4.98
N LEU A 36 3.48 9.99 6.04
CA LEU A 36 2.14 10.06 6.65
C LEU A 36 1.87 11.44 7.27
N LEU A 37 2.85 12.02 7.96
CA LEU A 37 2.74 13.39 8.49
C LEU A 37 2.55 14.41 7.37
N ALA A 38 3.32 14.29 6.28
CA ALA A 38 3.21 15.17 5.13
C ALA A 38 1.83 15.09 4.47
N LEU A 39 1.28 13.88 4.29
CA LEU A 39 -0.08 13.63 3.82
C LEU A 39 -1.14 14.32 4.71
N GLY A 40 -0.91 14.35 6.02
CA GLY A 40 -1.83 14.87 7.03
C GLY A 40 -2.44 13.82 7.95
N ALA A 41 -1.93 12.59 7.95
CA ALA A 41 -2.30 11.52 8.87
C ALA A 41 -1.45 11.56 10.16
N SER A 42 -1.83 10.75 11.14
CA SER A 42 -1.11 10.61 12.42
C SER A 42 -0.42 9.25 12.47
N PRO A 43 0.90 9.14 12.21
CA PRO A 43 1.59 7.85 12.29
C PRO A 43 1.88 7.42 13.73
N VAL A 44 1.80 6.12 13.99
CA VAL A 44 2.36 5.49 15.21
C VAL A 44 3.11 4.21 14.88
N MET A 45 4.28 4.02 15.50
CA MET A 45 5.21 2.91 15.25
C MET A 45 5.46 2.10 16.52
N ALA A 46 4.40 1.51 17.08
CA ALA A 46 4.47 0.62 18.22
C ALA A 46 4.66 -0.84 17.75
N TYR A 47 5.65 -1.54 18.30
CA TYR A 47 5.91 -2.96 17.97
C TYR A 47 6.24 -3.81 19.21
N ALA A 48 6.23 -3.23 20.41
CA ALA A 48 6.38 -3.97 21.67
C ALA A 48 5.10 -4.79 21.95
N HIS A 49 5.27 -6.06 22.33
CA HIS A 49 4.17 -7.01 22.52
C HIS A 49 3.16 -6.52 23.56
N GLU A 50 3.65 -5.76 24.53
CA GLU A 50 2.93 -5.20 25.66
C GLU A 50 1.91 -4.13 25.26
N GLU A 51 2.14 -3.39 24.17
CA GLU A 51 1.29 -2.24 23.78
C GLU A 51 0.64 -2.39 22.40
N VAL A 52 1.13 -3.30 21.54
CA VAL A 52 0.67 -3.38 20.14
C VAL A 52 -0.82 -3.73 19.99
N ALA A 53 -1.38 -4.51 20.91
CA ALA A 53 -2.81 -4.78 20.92
C ALA A 53 -3.61 -3.51 21.23
N GLU A 54 -3.17 -2.73 22.22
CA GLU A 54 -3.82 -1.52 22.67
C GLU A 54 -3.76 -0.41 21.62
N MET A 55 -2.61 -0.30 20.94
CA MET A 55 -2.45 0.66 19.85
C MET A 55 -3.31 0.30 18.63
N ALA A 56 -3.35 -0.99 18.26
CA ALA A 56 -4.08 -1.44 17.09
C ALA A 56 -5.59 -1.28 17.21
N GLN A 57 -6.19 -1.47 18.40
CA GLN A 57 -7.64 -1.35 18.58
C GLN A 57 -8.18 0.09 18.44
N ILE A 58 -7.34 1.11 18.69
CA ILE A 58 -7.73 2.52 18.57
C ILE A 58 -7.28 3.16 17.25
N ALA A 59 -6.50 2.44 16.43
CA ALA A 59 -6.03 2.94 15.15
C ALA A 59 -7.18 3.01 14.13
N GLY A 60 -7.09 3.96 13.20
CA GLY A 60 -7.96 3.99 12.03
C GLY A 60 -7.59 2.93 10.99
N ALA A 61 -6.32 2.51 10.96
CA ALA A 61 -5.84 1.38 10.18
C ALA A 61 -4.56 0.79 10.77
N LEU A 62 -4.36 -0.51 10.56
CA LEU A 62 -3.12 -1.23 10.88
C LEU A 62 -2.38 -1.58 9.60
N VAL A 63 -1.08 -1.29 9.54
CA VAL A 63 -0.21 -1.57 8.42
C VAL A 63 0.88 -2.53 8.87
N LEU A 64 0.96 -3.68 8.21
CA LEU A 64 1.92 -4.74 8.49
C LEU A 64 2.88 -4.90 7.31
N ASN A 65 4.18 -4.72 7.55
CA ASN A 65 5.22 -4.84 6.51
C ASN A 65 6.39 -5.71 7.02
N ILE A 66 6.69 -6.78 6.28
CA ILE A 66 7.69 -7.80 6.69
C ILE A 66 9.10 -7.54 6.15
N GLY A 67 9.44 -6.32 5.72
CA GLY A 67 10.71 -6.02 5.03
C GLY A 67 11.97 -6.45 5.78
N THR A 68 12.00 -6.35 7.10
CA THR A 68 13.11 -6.82 7.96
C THR A 68 12.56 -7.68 9.10
N LEU A 69 11.71 -8.65 8.76
CA LEU A 69 11.05 -9.51 9.75
C LEU A 69 12.03 -10.35 10.57
N ASP A 70 11.64 -10.60 11.82
CA ASP A 70 12.14 -11.66 12.70
C ASP A 70 10.96 -12.24 13.49
N ASP A 71 11.19 -13.32 14.24
CA ASP A 71 10.12 -14.00 14.98
C ASP A 71 9.40 -13.09 15.99
N ARG A 72 10.12 -12.14 16.62
CA ARG A 72 9.56 -11.23 17.62
C ARG A 72 8.61 -10.24 16.94
N ILE A 73 9.02 -9.64 15.83
CA ILE A 73 8.20 -8.71 15.06
C ILE A 73 6.98 -9.43 14.48
N VAL A 74 7.13 -10.63 13.94
CA VAL A 74 5.99 -11.40 13.42
C VAL A 74 5.00 -11.76 14.55
N HIS A 75 5.50 -12.07 15.76
CA HIS A 75 4.62 -12.25 16.92
C HIS A 75 3.85 -10.97 17.27
N ALA A 76 4.50 -9.80 17.23
CA ALA A 76 3.85 -8.50 17.43
C ALA A 76 2.76 -8.24 16.38
N MET A 77 3.05 -8.55 15.11
CA MET A 77 2.09 -8.41 14.00
C MET A 77 0.84 -9.27 14.22
N ARG A 78 0.98 -10.49 14.76
CA ARG A 78 -0.16 -11.36 15.08
C ARG A 78 -1.01 -10.76 16.19
N ILE A 79 -0.39 -10.30 17.29
CA ILE A 79 -1.11 -9.66 18.41
C ILE A 79 -1.88 -8.43 17.92
N ALA A 80 -1.19 -7.53 17.21
CA ALA A 80 -1.80 -6.33 16.65
C ALA A 80 -2.93 -6.65 15.68
N GLY A 81 -2.70 -7.59 14.76
CA GLY A 81 -3.67 -7.99 13.75
C GLY A 81 -4.92 -8.65 14.34
N GLN A 82 -4.76 -9.46 15.38
CA GLN A 82 -5.90 -10.05 16.10
C GLN A 82 -6.72 -8.97 16.81
N SER A 83 -6.06 -7.99 17.44
CA SER A 83 -6.72 -6.85 18.07
C SER A 83 -7.46 -5.99 17.03
N ALA A 84 -6.80 -5.64 15.91
CA ALA A 84 -7.41 -4.89 14.82
C ALA A 84 -8.66 -5.61 14.26
N ASN A 85 -8.56 -6.92 14.01
CA ASN A 85 -9.69 -7.73 13.56
C ASN A 85 -10.86 -7.75 14.56
N ALA A 86 -10.59 -7.79 15.85
CA ALA A 86 -11.63 -7.80 16.89
C ALA A 86 -12.38 -6.46 16.96
N HIS A 87 -11.72 -5.36 16.59
CA HIS A 87 -12.27 -4.00 16.68
C HIS A 87 -12.69 -3.40 15.33
N GLY A 88 -12.61 -4.18 14.24
CA GLY A 88 -13.00 -3.73 12.91
C GLY A 88 -12.02 -2.74 12.27
N VAL A 89 -10.78 -2.68 12.77
CA VAL A 89 -9.73 -1.84 12.19
C VAL A 89 -9.17 -2.53 10.93
N PRO A 90 -9.20 -1.86 9.76
CA PRO A 90 -8.73 -2.46 8.52
C PRO A 90 -7.22 -2.72 8.56
N ILE A 91 -6.80 -3.86 8.01
CA ILE A 91 -5.39 -4.26 7.96
C ILE A 91 -4.89 -4.19 6.51
N VAL A 92 -3.80 -3.44 6.29
CA VAL A 92 -3.04 -3.43 5.04
C VAL A 92 -1.77 -4.25 5.21
N PHE A 93 -1.55 -5.22 4.33
CA PHE A 93 -0.39 -6.10 4.39
C PHE A 93 0.52 -5.92 3.19
N ASP A 94 1.81 -5.74 3.47
CA ASP A 94 2.91 -5.60 2.50
C ASP A 94 3.91 -6.76 2.68
N PRO A 95 3.81 -7.81 1.85
CA PRO A 95 4.57 -9.05 1.98
C PRO A 95 5.98 -8.92 1.40
N VAL A 96 6.70 -7.83 1.70
CA VAL A 96 8.00 -7.49 1.09
C VAL A 96 8.95 -8.67 1.02
N GLY A 97 9.34 -9.03 -0.20
CA GLY A 97 10.26 -10.12 -0.50
C GLY A 97 9.66 -11.53 -0.37
N ALA A 98 8.33 -11.68 -0.30
CA ALA A 98 7.69 -12.98 -0.54
C ALA A 98 8.10 -13.52 -1.92
N GLY A 99 8.51 -14.78 -1.98
CA GLY A 99 9.16 -15.40 -3.14
C GLY A 99 10.70 -15.37 -3.11
N ALA A 100 11.33 -14.41 -2.41
CA ALA A 100 12.79 -14.34 -2.34
C ALA A 100 13.40 -15.38 -1.38
N THR A 101 12.67 -15.72 -0.31
CA THR A 101 13.07 -16.77 0.65
C THR A 101 11.85 -17.55 1.11
N ALA A 102 12.06 -18.81 1.53
CA ALA A 102 11.00 -19.63 2.12
C ALA A 102 10.40 -18.94 3.37
N TYR A 103 11.25 -18.44 4.26
CA TYR A 103 10.83 -17.78 5.49
C TYR A 103 9.87 -16.59 5.26
N ARG A 104 10.18 -15.69 4.32
CA ARG A 104 9.29 -14.57 3.95
C ARG A 104 7.96 -15.06 3.39
N THR A 105 8.02 -16.03 2.47
CA THR A 105 6.83 -16.57 1.80
C THR A 105 5.90 -17.28 2.77
N GLU A 106 6.45 -18.13 3.63
CA GLU A 106 5.71 -18.90 4.63
C GLU A 106 5.12 -17.96 5.69
N THR A 107 5.88 -16.97 6.15
CA THR A 107 5.38 -15.95 7.08
C THR A 107 4.22 -15.17 6.48
N ALA A 108 4.35 -14.71 5.23
CA ALA A 108 3.29 -13.96 4.56
C ALA A 108 2.01 -14.78 4.41
N ARG A 109 2.13 -16.06 4.03
CA ARG A 109 1.00 -17.00 3.94
C ARG A 109 0.36 -17.28 5.31
N SER A 110 1.17 -17.43 6.36
CA SER A 110 0.70 -17.61 7.74
C SER A 110 -0.10 -16.40 8.21
N LEU A 111 0.43 -15.18 8.05
CA LEU A 111 -0.28 -13.95 8.42
C LEU A 111 -1.60 -13.78 7.65
N MET A 112 -1.61 -14.03 6.34
CA MET A 112 -2.84 -13.99 5.53
C MET A 112 -3.88 -15.03 5.97
N LYS A 113 -3.45 -16.18 6.49
CA LYS A 113 -4.34 -17.24 6.99
C LYS A 113 -4.90 -16.90 8.38
N GLU A 114 -4.09 -16.28 9.22
CA GLU A 114 -4.43 -16.02 10.63
C GLU A 114 -5.19 -14.71 10.83
N LEU A 115 -5.06 -13.76 9.90
CA LEU A 115 -5.63 -12.41 10.00
C LEU A 115 -6.61 -12.13 8.86
N ARG A 116 -7.70 -11.42 9.15
CA ARG A 116 -8.60 -10.86 8.12
C ARG A 116 -7.98 -9.60 7.52
N ILE A 117 -7.13 -9.79 6.52
CA ILE A 117 -6.50 -8.69 5.79
C ILE A 117 -7.53 -7.99 4.90
N SER A 118 -7.56 -6.65 4.95
CA SER A 118 -8.45 -5.82 4.13
C SER A 118 -7.83 -5.52 2.76
N VAL A 119 -6.54 -5.18 2.74
CA VAL A 119 -5.78 -4.92 1.52
C VAL A 119 -4.45 -5.67 1.55
N LEU A 120 -4.17 -6.44 0.50
CA LEU A 120 -2.85 -6.99 0.20
C LEU A 120 -2.20 -6.13 -0.90
N ARG A 121 -1.05 -5.52 -0.63
CA ARG A 121 -0.31 -4.73 -1.62
C ARG A 121 1.09 -5.29 -1.82
N GLY A 122 1.47 -5.54 -3.07
CA GLY A 122 2.83 -5.95 -3.44
C GLY A 122 3.09 -5.79 -4.93
N ASN A 123 4.29 -6.15 -5.37
CA ASN A 123 4.52 -6.35 -6.80
C ASN A 123 3.89 -7.68 -7.29
N ALA A 124 3.86 -7.90 -8.60
CA ALA A 124 3.23 -9.09 -9.19
C ALA A 124 3.83 -10.41 -8.66
N ALA A 125 5.15 -10.44 -8.46
CA ALA A 125 5.86 -11.62 -7.97
C ALA A 125 5.50 -11.93 -6.51
N GLU A 126 5.51 -10.92 -5.65
CA GLU A 126 5.17 -11.04 -4.23
C GLU A 126 3.72 -11.54 -4.07
N VAL A 127 2.77 -10.91 -4.77
CA VAL A 127 1.35 -11.30 -4.73
C VAL A 127 1.15 -12.73 -5.23
N ALA A 128 1.77 -13.11 -6.35
CA ALA A 128 1.68 -14.47 -6.88
C ALA A 128 2.21 -15.51 -5.88
N ASN A 129 3.34 -15.21 -5.22
CA ASN A 129 3.93 -16.09 -4.21
C ASN A 129 3.03 -16.22 -2.96
N VAL A 130 2.38 -15.14 -2.52
CA VAL A 130 1.45 -15.19 -1.38
C VAL A 130 0.21 -16.02 -1.69
N VAL A 131 -0.40 -15.84 -2.87
CA VAL A 131 -1.67 -16.52 -3.26
C VAL A 131 -1.50 -18.02 -3.47
N GLY A 132 -0.28 -18.50 -3.76
CA GLY A 132 0.06 -19.92 -3.58
C GLY A 132 -0.63 -20.91 -4.51
N LYS A 133 -0.84 -20.55 -5.78
CA LYS A 133 -1.11 -21.52 -6.86
C LYS A 133 0.03 -21.47 -7.87
N SER A 134 0.13 -22.51 -8.69
CA SER A 134 1.06 -22.68 -9.82
C SER A 134 0.93 -21.54 -10.84
N TRP A 135 1.20 -20.30 -10.44
CA TRP A 135 1.25 -19.15 -11.31
C TRP A 135 2.64 -19.17 -11.93
N SER A 136 2.80 -20.02 -12.94
CA SER A 136 3.95 -19.98 -13.82
C SER A 136 3.86 -18.69 -14.64
N ILE A 137 4.28 -17.56 -14.06
CA ILE A 137 4.57 -16.37 -14.85
C ILE A 137 5.73 -16.79 -15.77
N LYS A 138 5.44 -16.96 -17.06
CA LYS A 138 6.49 -16.93 -18.08
C LYS A 138 7.01 -15.50 -18.12
N GLY A 139 8.09 -15.24 -17.38
CA GLY A 139 8.78 -13.95 -17.39
C GLY A 139 8.28 -12.98 -16.33
N VAL A 140 8.66 -13.19 -15.07
CA VAL A 140 8.70 -12.09 -14.08
C VAL A 140 9.85 -11.13 -14.42
N ASP A 141 10.83 -11.60 -15.19
CA ASP A 141 12.03 -10.85 -15.55
C ASP A 141 11.90 -10.02 -16.85
N ASP A 142 10.78 -10.16 -17.59
CA ASP A 142 10.53 -9.42 -18.83
C ASP A 142 9.36 -8.44 -18.66
N ALA A 143 9.70 -7.19 -18.33
CA ALA A 143 8.78 -6.08 -18.08
C ALA A 143 7.85 -5.72 -19.27
N GLY A 144 7.95 -6.41 -20.41
CA GLY A 144 7.19 -6.15 -21.63
C GLY A 144 6.04 -7.12 -21.94
N SER A 145 6.08 -8.37 -21.46
CA SER A 145 5.08 -9.40 -21.84
C SER A 145 3.98 -9.64 -20.79
N ALA A 146 4.19 -9.21 -19.53
CA ALA A 146 3.27 -9.45 -18.42
C ALA A 146 2.04 -8.52 -18.36
N ALA A 147 2.01 -7.43 -19.14
CA ALA A 147 0.97 -6.38 -19.01
C ALA A 147 -0.46 -6.89 -19.29
N GLY A 148 -0.63 -7.94 -20.09
CA GLY A 148 -1.93 -8.57 -20.34
C GLY A 148 -2.42 -9.49 -19.22
N GLU A 149 -1.52 -9.94 -18.33
CA GLU A 149 -1.84 -10.95 -17.30
C GLU A 149 -2.09 -10.34 -15.91
N VAL A 150 -1.58 -9.13 -15.64
CA VAL A 150 -1.74 -8.46 -14.34
C VAL A 150 -3.20 -8.20 -13.93
N PRO A 151 -4.11 -7.73 -14.83
CA PRO A 151 -5.53 -7.57 -14.47
C PRO A 151 -6.21 -8.87 -14.07
N ALA A 152 -5.83 -9.99 -14.71
CA ALA A 152 -6.34 -11.31 -14.35
C ALA A 152 -5.75 -11.79 -13.02
N LEU A 153 -4.45 -11.59 -12.80
CA LEU A 153 -3.76 -11.92 -11.54
C LEU A 153 -4.40 -11.21 -10.35
N VAL A 154 -4.51 -9.88 -10.40
CA VAL A 154 -5.02 -9.07 -9.28
C VAL A 154 -6.45 -9.45 -8.92
N ARG A 155 -7.32 -9.69 -9.92
CA ARG A 155 -8.70 -10.12 -9.70
C ARG A 155 -8.80 -11.52 -9.10
N GLN A 156 -8.03 -12.47 -9.63
CA GLN A 156 -8.02 -13.84 -9.11
C GLN A 156 -7.43 -13.90 -7.72
N ALA A 157 -6.37 -13.13 -7.44
CA ALA A 157 -5.80 -12.97 -6.12
C ALA A 157 -6.83 -12.42 -5.12
N ALA A 158 -7.56 -11.37 -5.50
CA ALA A 158 -8.58 -10.76 -4.65
C ALA A 158 -9.69 -11.76 -4.29
N ARG A 159 -10.18 -12.54 -5.27
CA ARG A 159 -11.15 -13.63 -5.01
C ARG A 159 -10.57 -14.72 -4.12
N ALA A 160 -9.34 -15.15 -4.37
CA ALA A 160 -8.71 -16.25 -3.64
C ALA A 160 -8.45 -15.88 -2.17
N MET A 161 -8.06 -14.63 -1.91
CA MET A 161 -7.71 -14.13 -0.58
C MET A 161 -8.90 -13.45 0.13
N SER A 162 -10.02 -13.23 -0.56
CA SER A 162 -11.20 -12.52 -0.04
C SER A 162 -10.86 -11.14 0.55
N CYS A 163 -9.99 -10.40 -0.14
CA CYS A 163 -9.55 -9.06 0.23
C CYS A 163 -9.26 -8.24 -1.03
N VAL A 164 -9.14 -6.92 -0.90
CA VAL A 164 -8.68 -6.08 -2.00
C VAL A 164 -7.20 -6.36 -2.25
N VAL A 165 -6.82 -6.53 -3.51
CA VAL A 165 -5.42 -6.74 -3.90
C VAL A 165 -4.95 -5.58 -4.76
N ILE A 166 -3.75 -5.09 -4.44
CA ILE A 166 -3.02 -4.08 -5.21
C ILE A 166 -1.77 -4.73 -5.77
N VAL A 167 -1.64 -4.74 -7.10
CA VAL A 167 -0.39 -5.08 -7.79
C VAL A 167 0.20 -3.81 -8.35
N THR A 168 1.35 -3.40 -7.81
CA THR A 168 2.03 -2.18 -8.29
C THR A 168 3.08 -2.47 -9.35
N GLY A 169 3.27 -1.52 -10.26
CA GLY A 169 4.22 -1.63 -11.36
C GLY A 169 4.35 -0.31 -12.12
N ARG A 170 4.50 -0.39 -13.45
CA ARG A 170 4.40 0.80 -14.33
C ARG A 170 2.98 1.37 -14.31
N ASP A 171 2.01 0.48 -14.41
CA ASP A 171 0.60 0.73 -14.10
C ASP A 171 0.30 -0.05 -12.82
N ASP A 172 -0.40 0.58 -11.89
CA ASP A 172 -0.89 -0.09 -10.70
C ASP A 172 -2.30 -0.63 -10.97
N TYR A 173 -2.59 -1.82 -10.45
CA TYR A 173 -3.90 -2.44 -10.55
C TYR A 173 -4.48 -2.73 -9.18
N VAL A 174 -5.77 -2.45 -9.02
CA VAL A 174 -6.55 -2.71 -7.80
C VAL A 174 -7.76 -3.56 -8.15
N SER A 175 -8.02 -4.61 -7.40
CA SER A 175 -9.27 -5.38 -7.53
C SER A 175 -9.79 -5.86 -6.19
N ASP A 176 -11.11 -5.87 -6.04
CA ASP A 176 -11.86 -6.54 -4.96
C ASP A 176 -12.34 -7.95 -5.38
N GLY A 177 -12.00 -8.38 -6.60
CA GLY A 177 -12.44 -9.64 -7.21
C GLY A 177 -13.66 -9.49 -8.13
N GLU A 178 -14.42 -8.42 -8.02
CA GLU A 178 -15.55 -8.10 -8.89
C GLU A 178 -15.17 -7.04 -9.93
N ALA A 179 -14.70 -5.89 -9.46
CA ALA A 179 -14.22 -4.77 -10.27
C ALA A 179 -12.69 -4.71 -10.27
N THR A 180 -12.14 -4.19 -11.37
CA THR A 180 -10.70 -3.95 -11.48
C THR A 180 -10.44 -2.55 -12.00
N TYR A 181 -9.54 -1.84 -11.33
CA TYR A 181 -9.10 -0.49 -11.67
C TYR A 181 -7.63 -0.50 -12.05
N ARG A 182 -7.28 0.33 -13.03
CA ARG A 182 -5.91 0.67 -13.40
C ARG A 182 -5.63 2.11 -13.01
N VAL A 183 -4.49 2.35 -12.37
CA VAL A 183 -3.95 3.68 -12.04
C VAL A 183 -2.62 3.84 -12.77
N SER A 184 -2.54 4.83 -13.66
CA SER A 184 -1.39 5.05 -14.54
C SER A 184 -0.56 6.28 -14.14
N ASN A 185 -0.52 6.58 -12.84
CA ASN A 185 0.27 7.68 -12.28
C ASN A 185 1.58 7.17 -11.67
N GLY A 186 2.57 8.05 -11.56
CA GLY A 186 3.84 7.78 -10.88
C GLY A 186 5.07 8.06 -11.74
N THR A 187 6.23 7.59 -11.30
CA THR A 187 7.53 7.88 -11.93
C THR A 187 8.54 6.77 -11.67
N PRO A 188 9.46 6.48 -12.63
CA PRO A 188 10.56 5.56 -12.40
C PRO A 188 11.45 5.93 -11.20
N LEU A 189 11.57 7.21 -10.81
CA LEU A 189 12.37 7.61 -9.64
C LEU A 189 11.87 7.01 -8.32
N LEU A 190 10.61 6.54 -8.25
CA LEU A 190 10.12 5.81 -7.09
C LEU A 190 10.91 4.53 -6.82
N THR A 191 11.52 3.91 -7.84
CA THR A 191 12.35 2.70 -7.65
C THR A 191 13.75 3.00 -7.14
N GLN A 192 14.17 4.27 -7.14
CA GLN A 192 15.51 4.71 -6.73
C GLN A 192 15.54 5.29 -5.30
N VAL A 193 14.40 5.34 -4.61
CA VAL A 193 14.31 5.77 -3.22
C VAL A 193 13.78 4.61 -2.38
N THR A 194 14.55 4.21 -1.38
CA THR A 194 14.15 3.13 -0.47
C THR A 194 12.85 3.47 0.27
N GLY A 195 11.95 2.51 0.38
CA GLY A 195 10.72 2.65 1.15
C GLY A 195 9.58 3.41 0.47
N THR A 196 9.69 3.83 -0.79
CA THR A 196 8.57 4.43 -1.53
C THR A 196 7.35 3.51 -1.61
N GLY A 197 7.56 2.21 -1.85
CA GLY A 197 6.49 1.21 -1.81
C GLY A 197 5.93 0.98 -0.40
N CYS A 198 6.78 0.95 0.62
CA CYS A 198 6.36 0.72 2.00
C CYS A 198 5.57 1.92 2.56
N LEU A 199 5.98 3.14 2.22
CA LEU A 199 5.22 4.36 2.50
C LEU A 199 3.87 4.32 1.78
N LEU A 200 3.82 3.91 0.50
CA LEU A 200 2.56 3.77 -0.22
C LEU A 200 1.58 2.80 0.47
N THR A 201 2.03 1.64 0.96
CA THR A 201 1.19 0.75 1.79
C THR A 201 0.59 1.48 2.99
N SER A 202 1.38 2.36 3.61
CA SER A 202 0.94 3.13 4.77
C SER A 202 -0.05 4.23 4.40
N VAL A 203 0.15 4.87 3.25
CA VAL A 203 -0.79 5.83 2.66
C VAL A 203 -2.12 5.15 2.33
N VAL A 204 -2.11 3.93 1.79
CA VAL A 204 -3.35 3.13 1.60
C VAL A 204 -4.07 2.92 2.95
N GLY A 205 -3.34 2.64 4.03
CA GLY A 205 -3.90 2.56 5.38
C GLY A 205 -4.58 3.86 5.82
N ALA A 206 -3.97 5.02 5.57
CA ALA A 206 -4.59 6.31 5.88
C ALA A 206 -5.91 6.55 5.14
N PHE A 207 -6.02 6.11 3.89
CA PHE A 207 -7.24 6.25 3.09
C PHE A 207 -8.33 5.26 3.54
N LEU A 208 -7.97 4.02 3.89
CA LEU A 208 -8.91 3.04 4.43
C LEU A 208 -9.52 3.48 5.77
N ALA A 209 -8.78 4.26 6.56
CA ALA A 209 -9.26 4.78 7.83
C ALA A 209 -10.43 5.78 7.71
N VAL A 210 -10.71 6.30 6.50
CA VAL A 210 -11.73 7.32 6.26
C VAL A 210 -12.71 6.97 5.14
N GLU A 211 -12.57 5.79 4.52
CA GLU A 211 -13.40 5.34 3.41
C GLU A 211 -13.72 3.84 3.56
N ASN A 212 -15.02 3.51 3.53
CA ASN A 212 -15.50 2.16 3.73
C ASN A 212 -15.33 1.29 2.48
N ASP A 213 -15.43 1.88 1.29
CA ASP A 213 -15.12 1.18 0.05
C ASP A 213 -13.60 1.01 -0.07
N GLN A 214 -13.12 -0.18 0.30
CA GLN A 214 -11.69 -0.50 0.37
C GLN A 214 -11.00 -0.41 -0.99
N ALA A 215 -11.70 -0.78 -2.08
CA ALA A 215 -11.16 -0.65 -3.43
C ALA A 215 -11.05 0.83 -3.82
N ALA A 216 -12.06 1.64 -3.47
CA ALA A 216 -12.00 3.07 -3.72
C ALA A 216 -10.90 3.77 -2.92
N ALA A 217 -10.73 3.42 -1.65
CA ALA A 217 -9.68 3.93 -0.78
C ALA A 217 -8.28 3.62 -1.38
N ALA A 218 -8.08 2.38 -1.82
CA ALA A 218 -6.84 1.95 -2.47
C ALA A 218 -6.57 2.70 -3.79
N VAL A 219 -7.57 2.84 -4.65
CA VAL A 219 -7.44 3.57 -5.93
C VAL A 219 -7.13 5.05 -5.70
N ALA A 220 -7.80 5.69 -4.74
CA ALA A 220 -7.56 7.08 -4.39
C ALA A 220 -6.14 7.30 -3.84
N ALA A 221 -5.69 6.41 -2.95
CA ALA A 221 -4.34 6.45 -2.38
C ALA A 221 -3.25 6.35 -3.46
N LEU A 222 -3.38 5.39 -4.38
CA LEU A 222 -2.44 5.19 -5.50
C LEU A 222 -2.40 6.40 -6.42
N ALA A 223 -3.57 6.91 -6.82
CA ALA A 223 -3.66 8.06 -7.72
C ALA A 223 -3.04 9.31 -7.07
N TYR A 224 -3.37 9.60 -5.81
CA TYR A 224 -2.79 10.71 -5.06
C TYR A 224 -1.27 10.57 -4.95
N TYR A 225 -0.78 9.40 -4.54
CA TYR A 225 0.65 9.17 -4.33
C TYR A 225 1.44 9.28 -5.65
N GLY A 226 0.91 8.71 -6.73
CA GLY A 226 1.49 8.80 -8.07
C GLY A 226 1.51 10.24 -8.59
N VAL A 227 0.43 11.01 -8.40
CA VAL A 227 0.36 12.44 -8.76
C VAL A 227 1.38 13.26 -7.97
N ALA A 228 1.50 13.03 -6.66
CA ALA A 228 2.50 13.69 -5.83
C ALA A 228 3.94 13.37 -6.33
N ALA A 229 4.19 12.11 -6.70
CA ALA A 229 5.48 11.70 -7.25
C ALA A 229 5.78 12.32 -8.62
N GLU A 230 4.81 12.38 -9.53
CA GLU A 230 4.96 13.07 -10.84
C GLU A 230 5.33 14.55 -10.64
N ARG A 231 4.65 15.23 -9.71
CA ARG A 231 4.95 16.63 -9.36
C ARG A 231 6.32 16.79 -8.72
N ALA A 232 6.75 15.83 -7.91
CA ALA A 232 8.06 15.88 -7.29
C ALA A 232 9.18 15.79 -8.33
N VAL A 233 9.01 14.98 -9.37
CA VAL A 233 9.93 14.90 -10.51
C VAL A 233 10.02 16.22 -11.28
N GLN A 234 8.90 16.91 -11.48
CA GLN A 234 8.87 18.20 -12.19
C GLN A 234 9.75 19.26 -11.51
N ILE A 235 9.94 19.16 -10.19
CA ILE A 235 10.73 20.10 -9.39
C ILE A 235 12.15 19.59 -9.17
N ALA A 236 12.30 18.32 -8.79
CA ALA A 236 13.60 17.73 -8.46
C ALA A 236 14.43 17.37 -9.69
N GLY A 237 13.80 17.19 -10.85
CA GLY A 237 14.42 16.61 -12.05
C GLY A 237 14.32 15.08 -12.07
N SER A 238 14.41 14.50 -13.27
CA SER A 238 14.19 13.06 -13.52
C SER A 238 15.36 12.14 -13.15
N ASP A 239 16.50 12.69 -12.73
CA ASP A 239 17.73 11.94 -12.44
C ASP A 239 18.38 12.37 -11.10
N ASN A 240 17.55 12.81 -10.14
CA ASN A 240 18.02 13.33 -8.84
C ASN A 240 17.28 12.63 -7.68
N PRO A 241 17.60 11.36 -7.37
CA PRO A 241 16.84 10.57 -6.38
C PRO A 241 16.87 11.18 -4.96
N GLY A 242 17.98 11.77 -4.53
CA GLY A 242 18.07 12.44 -3.23
C GLY A 242 17.15 13.66 -3.11
N SER A 243 17.14 14.53 -4.13
CA SER A 243 16.23 15.68 -4.19
C SER A 243 14.78 15.24 -4.35
N PHE A 244 14.53 14.19 -5.14
CA PHE A 244 13.21 13.62 -5.34
C PHE A 244 12.63 13.06 -4.04
N GLN A 245 13.41 12.40 -3.18
CA GLN A 245 12.93 11.91 -1.89
C GLN A 245 12.37 13.04 -1.02
N ILE A 246 13.09 14.16 -0.93
CA ILE A 246 12.65 15.33 -0.16
C ILE A 246 11.42 15.96 -0.82
N GLU A 247 11.44 16.08 -2.14
CA GLU A 247 10.35 16.70 -2.86
C GLU A 247 9.08 15.85 -2.88
N LEU A 248 9.19 14.51 -2.82
CA LEU A 248 8.05 13.63 -2.63
C LEU A 248 7.34 13.95 -1.31
N LEU A 249 8.06 14.13 -0.20
CA LEU A 249 7.47 14.57 1.07
C LEU A 249 6.78 15.93 0.93
N ASN A 250 7.44 16.90 0.28
CA ASN A 250 6.83 18.21 0.02
C ASN A 250 5.54 18.10 -0.81
N GLN A 251 5.52 17.25 -1.83
CA GLN A 251 4.36 17.08 -2.70
C GLN A 251 3.25 16.25 -2.08
N LEU A 252 3.55 15.33 -1.16
CA LEU A 252 2.51 14.69 -0.34
C LEU A 252 1.75 15.75 0.47
N HIS A 253 2.43 16.77 0.97
CA HIS A 253 1.81 17.90 1.66
C HIS A 253 1.06 18.85 0.72
N LYS A 254 1.67 19.21 -0.43
CA LYS A 254 1.14 20.26 -1.32
C LYS A 254 0.07 19.77 -2.31
N THR A 255 0.01 18.48 -2.63
CA THR A 255 -0.97 17.93 -3.58
C THR A 255 -2.34 17.89 -2.93
N ASP A 256 -3.33 18.59 -3.47
CA ASP A 256 -4.71 18.64 -2.95
C ASP A 256 -5.71 17.90 -3.86
N GLY A 257 -6.97 17.84 -3.44
CA GLY A 257 -8.04 17.16 -4.19
C GLY A 257 -8.23 17.75 -5.60
N GLU A 258 -8.04 19.05 -5.80
CA GLU A 258 -8.13 19.67 -7.13
C GLU A 258 -7.01 19.20 -8.06
N VAL A 259 -5.78 19.12 -7.55
CA VAL A 259 -4.63 18.61 -8.29
C VAL A 259 -4.84 17.14 -8.65
N VAL A 260 -5.25 16.30 -7.68
CA VAL A 260 -5.58 14.89 -7.94
C VAL A 260 -6.67 14.79 -9.00
N ARG A 261 -7.73 15.59 -8.90
CA ARG A 261 -8.83 15.57 -9.88
C ARG A 261 -8.38 15.83 -11.32
N ARG A 262 -7.43 16.74 -11.49
CA ARG A 262 -6.92 17.09 -12.84
C ARG A 262 -5.90 16.11 -13.39
N GLN A 263 -5.14 15.44 -12.53
CA GLN A 263 -3.94 14.69 -12.92
C GLN A 263 -4.07 13.17 -12.73
N ALA A 264 -5.07 12.70 -11.97
CA ALA A 264 -5.31 11.28 -11.76
C ALA A 264 -5.73 10.58 -13.06
N LYS A 265 -5.03 9.50 -13.39
CA LYS A 265 -5.23 8.66 -14.57
C LYS A 265 -5.80 7.32 -14.10
N ILE A 266 -7.11 7.30 -13.86
CA ILE A 266 -7.82 6.13 -13.35
C ILE A 266 -8.73 5.57 -14.44
N THR A 267 -8.69 4.27 -14.66
CA THR A 267 -9.58 3.58 -15.62
C THR A 267 -10.13 2.33 -14.97
N ARG A 268 -11.45 2.14 -15.00
CA ARG A 268 -12.05 0.83 -14.70
C ARG A 268 -11.85 -0.08 -15.90
N VAL A 269 -11.19 -1.22 -15.71
CA VAL A 269 -10.87 -2.16 -16.79
C VAL A 269 -11.85 -3.32 -16.86
N GLU A 270 -12.47 -3.69 -15.74
CA GLU A 270 -13.54 -4.70 -15.62
C GLU A 270 -14.55 -4.29 -14.51
#